data_AF-A0A150L7L1-F1
#
_entry.id   AF-A0A150L7L1-F1
#
_cell.length_a   1.000
_cell.length_b   1.000
_cell.length_c   1.000
_cell.angle_alpha   90.00
_cell.angle_beta   90.00
_cell.angle_gamma   90.00
#
_symmetry.space_group_name_H-M   'P 1'
#
loop_
_entity.id
_entity.type
_entity.pdbx_description
1 polymer ?
#
loop_
_entity_poly.entity_id
_entity_poly.type
_entity_poly.pdbx_seq_one_letter_code
_entity_poly.pdbx_strand_id
1 'polypeptide(L)'
;MKFKEYINKAIELQQTSAAFYREHAEIAQREITKTAHDPDLSAQGRAKKAAEVRQRLGNELLQAAAERKQQYIDLLTAAKADAEATIKRGIKKPADDKVENFKKKIDKLKVELMLAPNFEVAERKINETMKQIDDPYFATMLADEFVNIVPQALSLAGDKGKAKMKLSQMYERLNNDYLPAEVKEARQAVEFINASLENPSLFSDVVVSHAIELFGREVGRNLNTPENYEEMGN
;
A
#
# COMPACT_ATOMS: atom_id res chain seq x y z
N MET A 1 -10.03 15.95 4.51
CA MET A 1 -9.75 15.31 3.20
C MET A 1 -10.26 13.88 3.27
N LYS A 2 -10.96 13.40 2.24
CA LYS A 2 -11.73 12.15 2.34
C LYS A 2 -10.83 10.92 2.39
N PHE A 3 -9.64 10.95 1.78
CA PHE A 3 -8.69 9.84 1.84
C PHE A 3 -8.32 9.44 3.28
N LYS A 4 -8.22 10.41 4.21
CA LYS A 4 -7.96 10.11 5.64
C LYS A 4 -9.11 9.33 6.26
N GLU A 5 -10.35 9.69 5.94
CA GLU A 5 -11.54 8.99 6.43
C GLU A 5 -11.61 7.56 5.88
N TYR A 6 -11.31 7.37 4.59
CA TYR A 6 -11.27 6.04 3.97
C TYR A 6 -10.16 5.16 4.57
N ILE A 7 -8.96 5.70 4.78
CA ILE A 7 -7.86 4.99 5.46
C ILE A 7 -8.28 4.58 6.87
N ASN A 8 -8.86 5.50 7.64
CA ASN A 8 -9.29 5.20 9.00
C ASN A 8 -10.32 4.08 9.05
N LYS A 9 -11.29 4.07 8.13
CA LYS A 9 -12.28 2.98 8.00
C LYS A 9 -11.63 1.66 7.61
N ALA A 10 -10.63 1.68 6.73
CA ALA A 10 -9.89 0.47 6.36
C ALA A 10 -9.11 -0.09 7.58
N ILE A 11 -8.45 0.78 8.34
CA ILE A 11 -7.77 0.41 9.59
C ILE A 11 -8.77 -0.13 10.62
N GLU A 12 -9.94 0.48 10.75
CA GLU A 12 -11.00 0.01 11.66
C GLU A 12 -11.47 -1.41 11.29
N LEU A 13 -11.67 -1.71 10.00
CA LEU A 13 -12.00 -3.06 9.52
C LEU A 13 -10.92 -4.09 9.91
N GLN A 14 -9.64 -3.70 9.81
CA GLN A 14 -8.51 -4.53 10.20
C GLN A 14 -8.44 -4.71 11.72
N GLN A 15 -8.66 -3.66 12.52
CA GLN A 15 -8.64 -3.73 13.98
C GLN A 15 -9.78 -4.59 14.55
N THR A 16 -10.93 -4.59 13.87
CA THR A 16 -12.11 -5.35 14.27
C THR A 16 -12.14 -6.78 13.71
N SER A 17 -11.16 -7.18 12.89
CA SER A 17 -11.10 -8.51 12.27
C SER A 17 -11.00 -9.65 13.29
N ALA A 18 -10.29 -9.43 14.40
CA ALA A 18 -10.16 -10.41 15.47
C ALA A 18 -11.48 -10.64 16.23
N ALA A 19 -12.27 -9.57 16.43
CA ALA A 19 -13.58 -9.66 17.05
C ALA A 19 -14.56 -10.39 16.11
N PHE A 20 -14.57 -10.00 14.83
CA PHE A 20 -15.31 -10.69 13.78
C PHE A 20 -15.01 -12.19 13.75
N TYR A 21 -13.72 -12.58 13.72
CA TYR A 21 -13.34 -13.99 13.76
C TYR A 21 -13.84 -14.71 15.02
N ARG A 22 -13.74 -14.06 16.18
CA ARG A 22 -14.17 -14.63 17.46
C ARG A 22 -15.65 -15.01 17.44
N GLU A 23 -16.50 -14.16 16.88
CA GLU A 23 -17.94 -14.44 16.75
C GLU A 23 -18.21 -15.72 15.95
N HIS A 24 -17.53 -15.89 14.80
CA HIS A 24 -17.61 -17.10 14.00
C HIS A 24 -17.05 -18.33 14.74
N ALA A 25 -15.94 -18.17 15.44
CA ALA A 25 -15.34 -19.25 16.22
C ALA A 25 -16.25 -19.72 17.37
N GLU A 26 -16.92 -18.81 18.07
CA GLU A 26 -17.87 -19.12 19.14
C GLU A 26 -19.12 -19.84 18.62
N ILE A 27 -19.63 -19.47 17.44
CA ILE A 27 -20.71 -20.20 16.77
C ILE A 27 -20.24 -21.62 16.42
N ALA A 28 -19.08 -21.75 15.79
CA ALA A 28 -18.54 -23.04 15.40
C ALA A 28 -18.28 -23.97 16.58
N GLN A 29 -17.66 -23.47 17.64
CA GLN A 29 -17.40 -24.26 18.83
C GLN A 29 -18.69 -24.78 19.46
N ARG A 30 -19.73 -23.94 19.54
CA ARG A 30 -21.04 -24.37 20.08
C ARG A 30 -21.68 -25.47 19.25
N GLU A 31 -21.70 -25.34 17.93
CA GLU A 31 -22.33 -26.32 17.04
C GLU A 31 -21.55 -27.65 16.97
N ILE A 32 -20.22 -27.59 16.98
CA ILE A 32 -19.36 -28.77 17.06
C ILE A 32 -19.57 -29.50 18.39
N THR A 33 -19.60 -28.77 19.51
CA THR A 33 -19.80 -29.36 20.84
C THR A 33 -21.19 -29.99 20.97
N LYS A 34 -22.25 -29.35 20.45
CA LYS A 34 -23.60 -29.95 20.41
C LYS A 34 -23.59 -31.29 19.67
N THR A 35 -22.97 -31.32 18.50
CA THR A 35 -22.86 -32.54 17.67
C THR A 35 -22.05 -33.64 18.36
N ALA A 36 -21.01 -33.29 19.11
CA ALA A 36 -20.17 -34.24 19.84
C ALA A 36 -20.89 -34.91 21.03
N HIS A 37 -21.94 -34.28 21.56
CA HIS A 37 -22.72 -34.76 22.71
C HIS A 37 -24.12 -35.25 22.32
N ASP A 38 -24.41 -35.35 21.03
CA ASP A 38 -25.71 -35.83 20.54
C ASP A 38 -25.92 -37.32 20.91
N PRO A 39 -26.93 -37.63 21.76
CA PRO A 39 -27.18 -39.00 22.21
C PRO A 39 -27.71 -39.90 21.09
N ASP A 40 -28.28 -39.32 20.02
CA ASP A 40 -28.88 -40.06 18.91
C ASP A 40 -27.84 -40.50 17.86
N LEU A 41 -26.59 -40.01 18.00
CA LEU A 41 -25.50 -40.34 17.09
C LEU A 41 -24.51 -41.34 17.72
N SER A 42 -24.10 -42.33 16.92
CA SER A 42 -22.95 -43.19 17.22
C SER A 42 -21.65 -42.38 17.24
N ALA A 43 -20.58 -42.91 17.85
CA ALA A 43 -19.28 -42.23 17.89
C ALA A 43 -18.76 -41.84 16.48
N GLN A 44 -18.92 -42.73 15.50
CA GLN A 44 -18.57 -42.45 14.10
C GLN A 44 -19.51 -41.40 13.47
N GLY A 45 -20.82 -41.45 13.79
CA GLY A 45 -21.79 -40.46 13.35
C GLY A 45 -21.48 -39.06 13.88
N ARG A 46 -21.11 -38.93 15.15
CA ARG A 46 -20.69 -37.66 15.76
C ARG A 46 -19.45 -37.08 15.10
N ALA A 47 -18.45 -37.92 14.86
CA ALA A 47 -17.21 -37.50 14.20
C ALA A 47 -17.49 -36.99 12.77
N LYS A 48 -18.30 -37.72 11.99
CA LYS A 48 -18.69 -37.30 10.64
C LYS A 48 -19.47 -35.99 10.66
N LYS A 49 -20.48 -35.89 11.53
CA LYS A 49 -21.33 -34.70 11.62
C LYS A 49 -20.55 -33.47 12.10
N ALA A 50 -19.64 -33.64 13.05
CA ALA A 50 -18.75 -32.55 13.49
C ALA A 50 -17.84 -32.06 12.36
N ALA A 51 -17.35 -32.97 11.50
CA ALA A 51 -16.57 -32.59 10.32
C ALA A 51 -17.42 -31.82 9.29
N GLU A 52 -18.65 -32.25 9.02
CA GLU A 52 -19.59 -31.52 8.15
C GLU A 52 -19.89 -30.11 8.69
N VAL A 53 -20.10 -29.97 10.00
CA VAL A 53 -20.33 -28.67 10.65
C VAL A 53 -19.11 -27.77 10.54
N ARG A 54 -17.90 -28.30 10.79
CA ARG A 54 -16.65 -27.55 10.63
C ARG A 54 -16.48 -27.04 9.20
N GLN A 55 -16.70 -27.91 8.21
CA GLN A 55 -16.56 -27.54 6.80
C GLN A 55 -17.56 -26.46 6.41
N ARG A 56 -18.85 -26.64 6.74
CA ARG A 56 -19.88 -25.64 6.41
C ARG A 56 -19.59 -24.28 7.03
N LEU A 57 -19.31 -24.23 8.33
CA LEU A 57 -19.04 -22.97 9.03
C LEU A 57 -17.69 -22.36 8.64
N GLY A 58 -16.72 -23.19 8.26
CA GLY A 58 -15.46 -22.75 7.67
C GLY A 58 -15.67 -22.04 6.34
N ASN A 59 -16.52 -22.58 5.47
CA ASN A 59 -16.88 -21.95 4.19
C ASN A 59 -17.62 -20.62 4.41
N GLU A 60 -18.58 -20.59 5.34
CA GLU A 60 -19.29 -19.36 5.72
C GLU A 60 -18.32 -18.29 6.24
N LEU A 61 -17.34 -18.68 7.06
CA LEU A 61 -16.28 -17.77 7.52
C LEU A 61 -15.43 -17.24 6.35
N LEU A 62 -15.04 -18.09 5.41
CA LEU A 62 -14.24 -17.66 4.25
C LEU A 62 -15.00 -16.72 3.33
N GLN A 63 -16.28 -16.98 3.07
CA GLN A 63 -17.13 -16.09 2.28
C GLN A 63 -17.25 -14.71 2.95
N ALA A 64 -17.53 -14.69 4.25
CA ALA A 64 -17.61 -13.43 5.00
C ALA A 64 -16.25 -12.71 5.10
N ALA A 65 -15.14 -13.46 5.18
CA ALA A 65 -13.79 -12.92 5.12
C ALA A 65 -13.49 -12.31 3.74
N ALA A 66 -13.96 -12.92 2.64
CA ALA A 66 -13.81 -12.40 1.28
C ALA A 66 -14.51 -11.05 1.13
N GLU A 67 -15.77 -10.96 1.57
CA GLU A 67 -16.53 -9.71 1.55
C GLU A 67 -15.83 -8.62 2.35
N ARG A 68 -15.33 -8.95 3.55
CA ARG A 68 -14.61 -7.99 4.41
C ARG A 68 -13.31 -7.53 3.77
N LYS A 69 -12.56 -8.44 3.15
CA LYS A 69 -11.32 -8.13 2.42
C LYS A 69 -11.61 -7.23 1.22
N GLN A 70 -12.67 -7.51 0.47
CA GLN A 70 -13.08 -6.66 -0.64
C GLN A 70 -13.43 -5.25 -0.15
N GLN A 71 -14.21 -5.12 0.93
CA GLN A 71 -14.52 -3.81 1.53
C GLN A 71 -13.26 -3.04 1.95
N TYR A 72 -12.28 -3.73 2.53
CA TYR A 72 -10.98 -3.15 2.88
C TYR A 72 -10.24 -2.63 1.63
N ILE A 73 -10.16 -3.44 0.58
CA ILE A 73 -9.52 -3.06 -0.70
C ILE A 73 -10.25 -1.89 -1.36
N ASP A 74 -11.59 -1.89 -1.35
CA ASP A 74 -12.41 -0.82 -1.93
C ASP A 74 -12.18 0.51 -1.20
N LEU A 75 -12.12 0.49 0.13
CA LEU A 75 -11.80 1.67 0.94
C LEU A 75 -10.41 2.22 0.63
N LEU A 76 -9.40 1.34 0.54
CA LEU A 76 -8.04 1.75 0.17
C LEU A 76 -7.97 2.30 -1.26
N THR A 77 -8.68 1.69 -2.21
CA THR A 77 -8.74 2.16 -3.59
C THR A 77 -9.42 3.53 -3.69
N ALA A 78 -10.52 3.74 -2.97
CA ALA A 78 -11.18 5.04 -2.86
C ALA A 78 -10.28 6.09 -2.20
N ALA A 79 -9.54 5.71 -1.15
CA ALA A 79 -8.56 6.57 -0.51
C ALA A 79 -7.46 7.00 -1.49
N LYS A 80 -6.94 6.06 -2.28
CA LYS A 80 -5.90 6.33 -3.28
C LYS A 80 -6.38 7.32 -4.33
N ALA A 81 -7.57 7.10 -4.88
CA ALA A 81 -8.16 8.01 -5.86
C ALA A 81 -8.33 9.44 -5.31
N ASP A 82 -8.82 9.60 -4.09
CA ASP A 82 -8.98 10.93 -3.46
C ASP A 82 -7.63 11.59 -3.12
N ALA A 83 -6.64 10.81 -2.68
CA ALA A 83 -5.29 11.29 -2.43
C ALA A 83 -4.60 11.76 -3.73
N GLU A 84 -4.67 10.97 -4.80
CA GLU A 84 -4.15 11.36 -6.12
C GLU A 84 -4.86 12.60 -6.68
N ALA A 85 -6.18 12.70 -6.51
CA ALA A 85 -6.94 13.90 -6.87
C ALA A 85 -6.52 15.12 -6.03
N THR A 86 -6.15 14.93 -4.77
CA THR A 86 -5.64 15.99 -3.89
C THR A 86 -4.26 16.46 -4.33
N ILE A 87 -3.36 15.54 -4.69
CA ILE A 87 -2.05 15.87 -5.27
C ILE A 87 -2.24 16.70 -6.55
N LYS A 88 -3.11 16.26 -7.46
CA LYS A 88 -3.39 16.98 -8.72
C LYS A 88 -3.99 18.36 -8.51
N ARG A 89 -4.89 18.53 -7.53
CA ARG A 89 -5.50 19.84 -7.22
C ARG A 89 -4.55 20.79 -6.49
N GLY A 90 -3.71 20.25 -5.61
CA GLY A 90 -2.76 21.03 -4.81
C GLY A 90 -1.56 21.55 -5.60
N ILE A 91 -1.25 20.92 -6.74
CA ILE A 91 -0.18 21.35 -7.64
C ILE A 91 -0.82 21.99 -8.89
N LYS A 92 -1.07 23.29 -8.84
CA LYS A 92 -1.63 24.02 -9.99
C LYS A 92 -0.56 24.22 -11.05
N LYS A 93 -0.90 23.91 -12.30
CA LYS A 93 -0.03 24.19 -13.45
C LYS A 93 0.12 25.70 -13.63
N PRO A 94 1.34 26.25 -13.67
CA PRO A 94 1.59 27.65 -14.03
C PRO A 94 1.21 27.95 -15.48
N ALA A 95 1.30 29.23 -15.87
CA ALA A 95 1.12 29.64 -17.26
C ALA A 95 2.10 28.90 -18.21
N ASP A 96 1.66 28.60 -19.42
CA ASP A 96 2.39 27.73 -20.36
C ASP A 96 3.77 28.27 -20.73
N ASP A 97 3.94 29.59 -20.80
CA ASP A 97 5.22 30.27 -21.03
C ASP A 97 6.22 30.00 -19.89
N LYS A 98 5.75 30.03 -18.63
CA LYS A 98 6.59 29.69 -17.46
C LYS A 98 6.98 28.22 -17.45
N VAL A 99 6.03 27.33 -17.79
CA VAL A 99 6.29 25.90 -17.90
C VAL A 99 7.34 25.62 -18.97
N GLU A 100 7.20 26.22 -20.15
CA GLU A 100 8.15 26.08 -21.25
C GLU A 100 9.54 26.63 -20.89
N ASN A 101 9.58 27.78 -20.22
CA ASN A 101 10.84 28.34 -19.71
C ASN A 101 11.52 27.42 -18.70
N PHE A 102 10.76 26.76 -17.82
CA PHE A 102 11.32 25.81 -16.87
C PHE A 102 11.81 24.52 -17.56
N LYS A 103 11.09 24.01 -18.56
CA LYS A 103 11.58 22.87 -19.38
C LYS A 103 12.92 23.17 -20.01
N LYS A 104 13.08 24.34 -20.63
CA LYS A 104 14.37 24.78 -21.19
C LYS A 104 15.48 24.83 -20.14
N LYS A 105 15.17 25.18 -18.88
CA LYS A 105 16.14 25.12 -17.77
C LYS A 105 16.53 23.68 -17.43
N ILE A 106 15.59 22.74 -17.41
CA ILE A 106 15.86 21.31 -17.20
C ILE A 106 16.74 20.77 -18.34
N ASP A 107 16.40 21.07 -19.59
CA ASP A 107 17.17 20.61 -20.75
C ASP A 107 18.59 21.19 -20.72
N LYS A 108 18.73 22.47 -20.38
CA LYS A 108 20.02 23.09 -20.13
C LYS A 108 20.78 22.39 -19.02
N LEU A 109 20.12 22.05 -17.90
CA LEU A 109 20.75 21.30 -16.80
C LEU A 109 21.26 19.95 -17.30
N LYS A 110 20.47 19.17 -18.05
CA LYS A 110 20.90 17.88 -18.61
C LYS A 110 22.16 18.02 -19.47
N VAL A 111 22.21 19.04 -20.34
CA VAL A 111 23.41 19.33 -21.14
C VAL A 111 24.59 19.72 -20.25
N GLU A 112 24.39 20.57 -19.25
CA GLU A 112 25.44 20.96 -18.29
C GLU A 112 25.97 19.75 -17.48
N LEU A 113 25.11 18.78 -17.17
CA LEU A 113 25.49 17.54 -16.49
C LEU A 113 26.33 16.64 -17.39
N MET A 114 25.99 16.51 -18.67
CA MET A 114 26.79 15.76 -19.64
C MET A 114 28.19 16.34 -19.85
N LEU A 115 28.35 17.65 -19.67
CA LEU A 115 29.61 18.37 -19.82
C LEU A 115 30.35 18.58 -18.49
N ALA A 116 29.79 18.15 -17.36
CA ALA A 116 30.39 18.34 -16.06
C ALA A 116 31.66 17.47 -15.91
N PRO A 117 32.78 18.03 -15.42
CA PRO A 117 34.04 17.30 -15.32
C PRO A 117 34.11 16.31 -14.14
N ASN A 118 33.22 16.46 -13.15
CA ASN A 118 33.14 15.63 -11.96
C ASN A 118 31.78 15.78 -11.27
N PHE A 119 31.53 14.91 -10.28
CA PHE A 119 30.29 14.90 -9.53
C PHE A 119 30.05 16.19 -8.73
N GLU A 120 31.07 16.83 -8.15
CA GLU A 120 30.91 18.06 -7.37
C GLU A 120 30.35 19.21 -8.22
N VAL A 121 30.79 19.31 -9.48
CA VAL A 121 30.24 20.29 -10.42
C VAL A 121 28.79 19.94 -10.76
N ALA A 122 28.50 18.68 -11.07
CA ALA A 122 27.14 18.22 -11.37
C ALA A 122 26.17 18.47 -10.20
N GLU A 123 26.56 18.10 -8.98
CA GLU A 123 25.82 18.32 -7.74
C GLU A 123 25.48 19.80 -7.53
N ARG A 124 26.46 20.69 -7.75
CA ARG A 124 26.25 22.13 -7.65
C ARG A 124 25.23 22.63 -8.68
N LYS A 125 25.28 22.17 -9.92
CA LYS A 125 24.32 22.54 -10.98
C LYS A 125 22.90 22.10 -10.68
N ILE A 126 22.73 20.89 -10.14
CA ILE A 126 21.42 20.40 -9.68
C ILE A 126 20.91 21.30 -8.56
N ASN A 127 21.73 21.57 -7.54
CA ASN A 127 21.37 22.45 -6.42
C ASN A 127 21.00 23.88 -6.87
N GLU A 128 21.77 24.47 -7.80
CA GLU A 128 21.47 25.80 -8.37
C GLU A 128 20.13 25.82 -9.08
N THR A 129 19.79 24.76 -9.82
CA THR A 129 18.49 24.63 -10.47
C THR A 129 17.37 24.49 -9.43
N MET A 130 17.56 23.67 -8.39
CA MET A 130 16.59 23.50 -7.30
C MET A 130 16.31 24.82 -6.58
N LYS A 131 17.32 25.65 -6.32
CA LYS A 131 17.16 26.96 -5.66
C LYS A 131 16.31 27.95 -6.46
N GLN A 132 16.11 27.73 -7.75
CA GLN A 132 15.28 28.58 -8.61
C GLN A 132 13.82 28.12 -8.66
N ILE A 133 13.46 27.05 -7.96
CA ILE A 133 12.10 26.55 -7.90
C ILE A 133 11.30 27.42 -6.94
N ASP A 134 10.37 28.17 -7.51
CA ASP A 134 9.42 29.03 -6.80
C ASP A 134 7.99 28.47 -6.83
N ASP A 135 7.75 27.38 -7.57
CA ASP A 135 6.45 26.75 -7.75
C ASP A 135 6.52 25.21 -7.52
N PRO A 136 5.57 24.63 -6.75
CA PRO A 136 5.50 23.19 -6.52
C PRO A 136 5.40 22.34 -7.81
N TYR A 137 4.82 22.89 -8.88
CA TYR A 137 4.73 22.24 -10.18
C TYR A 137 6.12 22.03 -10.78
N PHE A 138 7.00 23.03 -10.68
CA PHE A 138 8.38 22.93 -11.15
C PHE A 138 9.20 21.94 -10.31
N ALA A 139 8.95 21.85 -9.00
CA ALA A 139 9.54 20.81 -8.16
C ALA A 139 9.19 19.40 -8.66
N THR A 140 7.91 19.19 -8.99
CA THR A 140 7.44 17.90 -9.52
C THR A 140 8.05 17.59 -10.88
N MET A 141 8.08 18.56 -11.79
CA MET A 141 8.73 18.40 -13.09
C MET A 141 10.20 18.03 -12.98
N LEU A 142 10.93 18.67 -12.07
CA LEU A 142 12.34 18.33 -11.85
C LEU A 142 12.49 16.95 -11.21
N ALA A 143 11.64 16.58 -10.25
CA ALA A 143 11.64 15.27 -9.62
C ALA A 143 11.38 14.13 -10.62
N ASP A 144 10.44 14.30 -11.55
CA ASP A 144 10.15 13.32 -12.61
C ASP A 144 11.38 13.09 -13.51
N GLU A 145 12.22 14.11 -13.67
CA GLU A 145 13.44 14.06 -14.48
C GLU A 145 14.65 13.46 -13.73
N PHE A 146 14.53 13.17 -12.43
CA PHE A 146 15.63 12.56 -11.68
C PHE A 146 16.03 11.19 -12.22
N VAL A 147 15.10 10.44 -12.83
CA VAL A 147 15.43 9.16 -13.50
C VAL A 147 16.47 9.34 -14.60
N ASN A 148 16.51 10.51 -15.25
CA ASN A 148 17.45 10.85 -16.31
C ASN A 148 18.71 11.55 -15.75
N ILE A 149 18.56 12.37 -14.71
CA ILE A 149 19.64 13.14 -14.08
C ILE A 149 20.58 12.24 -13.26
N VAL A 150 20.03 11.30 -12.49
CA VAL A 150 20.79 10.47 -11.53
C VAL A 150 21.86 9.62 -12.22
N PRO A 151 21.58 8.86 -13.30
CA PRO A 151 22.60 8.07 -13.98
C PRO A 151 23.76 8.93 -14.51
N GLN A 152 23.45 10.11 -15.06
CA GLN A 152 24.46 11.03 -15.60
C GLN A 152 25.38 11.54 -14.49
N ALA A 153 24.82 12.06 -13.40
CA ALA A 153 25.59 12.53 -12.26
C ALA A 153 26.44 11.41 -11.62
N LEU A 154 25.88 10.20 -11.47
CA LEU A 154 26.59 9.06 -10.88
C LEU A 154 27.75 8.55 -11.74
N SER A 155 27.70 8.75 -13.06
CA SER A 155 28.80 8.36 -13.95
C SER A 155 30.08 9.18 -13.71
N LEU A 156 29.93 10.39 -13.17
CA LEU A 156 31.01 11.32 -12.87
C LEU A 156 31.58 11.16 -11.44
N ALA A 157 31.01 10.28 -10.64
CA ALA A 157 31.35 10.11 -9.23
C ALA A 157 32.47 9.09 -9.03
N GLY A 158 33.56 9.51 -8.40
CA GLY A 158 34.60 8.60 -7.90
C GLY A 158 34.09 7.71 -6.75
N ASP A 159 33.23 8.26 -5.88
CA ASP A 159 32.53 7.54 -4.82
C ASP A 159 31.02 7.53 -5.10
N LYS A 160 30.54 6.42 -5.66
CA LYS A 160 29.12 6.23 -6.00
C LYS A 160 28.22 6.17 -4.77
N GLY A 161 28.71 5.72 -3.61
CA GLY A 161 27.92 5.60 -2.39
C GLY A 161 27.54 6.98 -1.86
N LYS A 162 28.56 7.84 -1.68
CA LYS A 162 28.35 9.23 -1.25
C LYS A 162 27.52 10.03 -2.25
N ALA A 163 27.75 9.84 -3.55
CA ALA A 163 27.00 10.51 -4.60
C ALA A 163 25.51 10.12 -4.59
N LYS A 164 25.19 8.82 -4.45
CA LYS A 164 23.81 8.34 -4.30
C LYS A 164 23.11 8.97 -3.10
N MET A 165 23.77 9.02 -1.95
CA MET A 165 23.21 9.63 -0.74
C MET A 165 22.83 11.10 -0.97
N LYS A 166 23.72 11.89 -1.59
CA LYS A 166 23.48 13.30 -1.90
C LYS A 166 22.34 13.50 -2.90
N LEU A 167 22.27 12.67 -3.94
CA LEU A 167 21.19 12.69 -4.92
C LEU A 167 19.85 12.27 -4.28
N SER A 168 19.84 11.30 -3.37
CA SER A 168 18.65 10.92 -2.57
C SER A 168 18.15 12.12 -1.77
N GLN A 169 19.04 12.81 -1.04
CA GLN A 169 18.69 14.00 -0.27
C GLN A 169 18.14 15.13 -1.16
N MET A 170 18.67 15.31 -2.38
CA MET A 170 18.12 16.27 -3.33
C MET A 170 16.71 15.90 -3.77
N TYR A 171 16.50 14.63 -4.12
CA TYR A 171 15.20 14.12 -4.51
C TYR A 171 14.16 14.23 -3.39
N GLU A 172 14.56 13.90 -2.16
CA GLU A 172 13.73 14.07 -0.96
C GLU A 172 13.33 15.53 -0.76
N ARG A 173 14.25 16.48 -0.90
CA ARG A 173 13.92 17.91 -0.80
C ARG A 173 12.93 18.35 -1.86
N LEU A 174 13.02 17.87 -3.10
CA LEU A 174 12.03 18.18 -4.14
C LEU A 174 10.63 17.70 -3.76
N ASN A 175 10.54 16.54 -3.13
CA ASN A 175 9.27 15.96 -2.70
C ASN A 175 8.75 16.52 -1.36
N ASN A 176 9.64 17.05 -0.51
CA ASN A 176 9.30 17.43 0.86
C ASN A 176 9.40 18.93 1.15
N ASP A 177 10.22 19.72 0.48
CA ASP A 177 10.41 21.13 0.86
C ASP A 177 9.53 22.07 0.02
N TYR A 178 9.27 21.70 -1.23
CA TYR A 178 8.58 22.55 -2.20
C TYR A 178 7.09 22.24 -2.35
N LEU A 179 6.59 21.16 -1.73
CA LEU A 179 5.18 20.79 -1.83
C LEU A 179 4.34 21.45 -0.71
N PRO A 180 3.08 21.81 -0.97
CA PRO A 180 2.13 22.17 0.07
C PRO A 180 1.93 21.02 1.08
N ALA A 181 1.66 21.34 2.34
CA ALA A 181 1.47 20.34 3.40
C ALA A 181 0.42 19.28 3.03
N GLU A 182 -0.71 19.71 2.46
CA GLU A 182 -1.79 18.81 2.01
C GLU A 182 -1.33 17.81 0.93
N VAL A 183 -0.46 18.25 0.01
CA VAL A 183 0.09 17.39 -1.05
C VAL A 183 1.07 16.38 -0.47
N LYS A 184 1.88 16.78 0.51
CA LYS A 184 2.79 15.87 1.22
C LYS A 184 2.02 14.75 1.92
N GLU A 185 0.99 15.13 2.67
CA GLU A 185 0.13 14.17 3.36
C GLU A 185 -0.56 13.21 2.37
N ALA A 186 -1.02 13.72 1.23
CA ALA A 186 -1.63 12.89 0.20
C ALA A 186 -0.61 11.93 -0.46
N ARG A 187 0.64 12.34 -0.66
CA ARG A 187 1.71 11.44 -1.16
C ARG A 187 2.04 10.34 -0.16
N GLN A 188 2.21 10.69 1.11
CA GLN A 188 2.43 9.71 2.19
C GLN A 188 1.26 8.72 2.29
N ALA A 189 0.03 9.20 2.13
CA ALA A 189 -1.15 8.36 2.07
C ALA A 189 -1.09 7.37 0.90
N VAL A 190 -0.74 7.82 -0.32
CA VAL A 190 -0.59 6.94 -1.49
C VAL A 190 0.49 5.87 -1.27
N GLU A 191 1.63 6.23 -0.68
CA GLU A 191 2.69 5.28 -0.34
C GLU A 191 2.21 4.21 0.65
N PHE A 192 1.58 4.62 1.75
CA PHE A 192 0.99 3.72 2.74
C PHE A 192 -0.06 2.79 2.10
N ILE A 193 -0.94 3.35 1.25
CA ILE A 193 -2.00 2.58 0.58
C ILE A 193 -1.41 1.55 -0.38
N ASN A 194 -0.41 1.91 -1.19
CA ASN A 194 0.24 0.98 -2.11
C ASN A 194 0.87 -0.18 -1.34
N ALA A 195 1.62 0.10 -0.27
CA ALA A 195 2.18 -0.95 0.59
C ALA A 195 1.10 -1.86 1.20
N SER A 196 -0.06 -1.29 1.56
CA SER A 196 -1.18 -2.05 2.12
C SER A 196 -1.93 -2.90 1.07
N LEU A 197 -1.96 -2.46 -0.19
CA LEU A 197 -2.59 -3.18 -1.30
C LEU A 197 -1.70 -4.28 -1.88
N GLU A 198 -0.37 -4.19 -1.73
CA GLU A 198 0.56 -5.24 -2.16
C GLU A 198 0.37 -6.55 -1.39
N ASN A 199 0.03 -6.46 -0.09
CA ASN A 199 -0.25 -7.63 0.75
C ASN A 199 -1.41 -7.33 1.73
N PRO A 200 -2.67 -7.38 1.25
CA PRO A 200 -3.83 -7.06 2.06
C PRO A 200 -4.12 -8.18 3.06
N SER A 201 -3.61 -8.03 4.29
CA SER A 201 -3.83 -8.96 5.39
C SER A 201 -4.76 -8.34 6.44
N LEU A 202 -5.90 -9.00 6.68
CA LEU A 202 -6.88 -8.58 7.69
C LEU A 202 -6.67 -9.29 9.02
N PHE A 203 -6.26 -10.55 8.99
CA PHE A 203 -6.18 -11.43 10.15
C PHE A 203 -4.72 -11.68 10.54
N SER A 204 -4.43 -11.62 11.84
CA SER A 204 -3.10 -11.92 12.36
C SER A 204 -2.78 -13.42 12.31
N ASP A 205 -1.50 -13.77 12.38
CA ASP A 205 -1.04 -15.16 12.41
C ASP A 205 -1.64 -15.97 13.57
N VAL A 206 -1.96 -15.31 14.68
CA VAL A 206 -2.64 -15.94 15.83
C VAL A 206 -4.06 -16.34 15.46
N VAL A 207 -4.80 -15.46 14.77
CA VAL A 207 -6.16 -15.76 14.29
C VAL A 207 -6.12 -16.88 13.25
N VAL A 208 -5.18 -16.81 12.30
CA VAL A 208 -4.95 -17.85 11.29
C VAL A 208 -4.66 -19.20 11.96
N SER A 209 -3.79 -19.24 12.97
CA SER A 209 -3.46 -20.47 13.69
C SER A 209 -4.67 -21.06 14.40
N HIS A 210 -5.47 -20.24 15.09
CA HIS A 210 -6.71 -20.70 15.71
C HIS A 210 -7.71 -21.23 14.67
N ALA A 211 -7.78 -20.61 13.49
CA ALA A 211 -8.67 -21.05 12.42
C ALA A 211 -8.24 -22.42 11.87
N ILE A 212 -6.93 -22.68 11.77
CA ILE A 212 -6.39 -24.00 11.40
C ILE A 212 -6.84 -25.08 12.39
N GLU A 213 -6.80 -24.78 13.70
CA GLU A 213 -7.19 -25.73 14.74
C GLU A 213 -8.70 -26.01 14.74
N LEU A 214 -9.52 -24.98 14.60
CA LEU A 214 -10.97 -25.08 14.74
C LEU A 214 -11.65 -25.59 13.47
N PHE A 215 -11.29 -25.02 12.31
CA PHE A 215 -11.94 -25.27 11.02
C PHE A 215 -11.12 -26.17 10.09
N GLY A 216 -9.81 -26.28 10.33
CA GLY A 216 -8.90 -27.06 9.51
C GLY A 216 -7.93 -26.20 8.71
N ARG A 217 -6.88 -26.86 8.20
CA ARG A 217 -5.74 -26.21 7.54
C ARG A 217 -6.12 -25.39 6.31
N GLU A 218 -7.08 -25.87 5.52
CA GLU A 218 -7.53 -25.18 4.30
C GLU A 218 -8.19 -23.84 4.62
N VAL A 219 -9.09 -23.83 5.60
CA VAL A 219 -9.79 -22.60 6.04
C VAL A 219 -8.81 -21.61 6.63
N GLY A 220 -7.95 -22.04 7.56
CA GLY A 220 -7.02 -21.12 8.19
C GLY A 220 -6.01 -20.50 7.20
N ARG A 221 -5.46 -21.29 6.27
CA ARG A 221 -4.50 -20.78 5.27
C ARG A 221 -5.10 -19.78 4.29
N ASN A 222 -6.38 -19.93 3.97
CA ASN A 222 -7.07 -19.05 3.03
C ASN A 222 -7.79 -17.88 3.72
N LEU A 223 -7.67 -17.71 5.03
CA LEU A 223 -8.42 -16.66 5.75
C LEU A 223 -8.06 -15.23 5.30
N ASN A 224 -6.79 -15.00 4.90
CA ASN A 224 -6.34 -13.73 4.31
C ASN A 224 -6.36 -13.75 2.77
N THR A 225 -6.59 -14.91 2.14
CA THR A 225 -6.69 -15.09 0.68
C THR A 225 -7.90 -15.95 0.33
N PRO A 226 -9.12 -15.55 0.73
CA PRO A 226 -10.30 -16.38 0.56
C PRO A 226 -10.67 -16.60 -0.90
N GLU A 227 -10.23 -15.72 -1.80
CA GLU A 227 -10.38 -15.88 -3.25
C GLU A 227 -9.73 -17.17 -3.79
N ASN A 228 -8.61 -17.61 -3.20
CA ASN A 228 -7.93 -18.84 -3.60
C ASN A 228 -8.69 -20.10 -3.18
N TYR A 229 -9.66 -19.98 -2.26
CA TYR A 229 -10.44 -21.11 -1.77
C TYR A 229 -11.57 -21.49 -2.72
N GLU A 230 -12.23 -20.49 -3.32
CA GLU A 230 -13.32 -20.72 -4.28
C GLU A 230 -12.82 -21.44 -5.55
N GLU A 231 -11.56 -21.20 -5.95
CA GLU A 231 -10.92 -21.87 -7.09
C GLU A 231 -10.62 -23.36 -6.85
N MET A 232 -10.53 -23.81 -5.59
CA MET A 232 -10.29 -25.22 -5.24
C MET A 232 -11.56 -26.06 -5.13
N GLY A 233 -12.74 -25.42 -5.13
CA GLY A 233 -14.05 -26.06 -4.92
C GLY A 233 -14.80 -26.47 -6.19
N ASN A 234 -14.23 -26.26 -7.38
CA ASN A 234 -14.79 -26.65 -8.68
C ASN A 234 -13.98 -27.76 -9.36
#